data_AF-A0A7V9EGQ9-F1
#
_entry.id   AF-A0A7V9EGQ9-F1
#
_cell.length_a   1.000
_cell.length_b   1.000
_cell.length_c   1.000
_cell.angle_alpha   90.00
_cell.angle_beta   90.00
_cell.angle_gamma   90.00
#
_symmetry.space_group_name_H-M   'P 1'
#
loop_
_entity.id
_entity.type
_entity.pdbx_description
1 polymer ?
#
loop_
_entity_poly.entity_id
_entity_poly.type
_entity_poly.pdbx_seq_one_letter_code
_entity_poly.pdbx_strand_id
1 'polypeptide(L)' 'MPRACVIVLDAVGAGELPDAEEYGDAGSNTLGNVARAVGGL' A
#
# COMPACT_ATOMS: atom_id res chain seq x y z
N MET A 1 27.10 -6.00 -17.95
CA MET A 1 26.19 -4.96 -17.41
C MET A 1 25.31 -5.61 -16.36
N PRO A 2 25.27 -5.13 -15.11
CA PRO A 2 24.31 -5.64 -14.12
C PRO A 2 22.88 -5.33 -14.59
N ARG A 3 21.93 -6.23 -14.29
CA ARG A 3 20.51 -6.10 -14.63
C ARG A 3 19.68 -6.05 -13.35
N ALA A 4 18.60 -5.28 -13.38
CA ALA A 4 17.59 -5.27 -12.33
C ALA A 4 16.24 -5.72 -12.91
N CYS A 5 15.39 -6.32 -12.08
CA CYS A 5 13.98 -6.53 -12.37
C CYS A 5 13.19 -5.54 -11.51
N VAL A 6 12.35 -4.73 -12.14
CA VAL A 6 11.49 -3.75 -11.46
C VAL A 6 10.06 -4.23 -11.61
N ILE A 7 9.39 -4.43 -10.48
CA ILE A 7 7.99 -4.83 -10.41
C ILE A 7 7.24 -3.69 -9.74
N VAL A 8 6.22 -3.16 -10.42
CA VAL A 8 5.30 -2.17 -9.86
C VAL A 8 4.04 -2.91 -9.44
N LEU A 9 3.74 -2.86 -8.15
CA LEU A 9 2.48 -3.34 -7.61
C LEU A 9 1.51 -2.16 -7.56
N ASP A 10 0.79 -1.97 -8.66
CA ASP A 10 -0.10 -0.81 -8.82
C ASP A 10 -1.18 -0.78 -7.71
N ALA A 11 -1.38 0.38 -7.12
CA ALA A 11 -2.28 0.65 -6.00
C ALA A 11 -2.07 -0.18 -4.70
N VAL A 12 -0.99 -0.95 -4.55
CA VAL A 12 -0.72 -1.75 -3.33
C VAL A 12 -0.04 -0.90 -2.24
N GLY A 13 -0.81 0.02 -1.66
CA GLY A 13 -0.38 0.86 -0.53
C GLY A 13 -0.21 0.08 0.78
N ALA A 14 0.79 0.45 1.59
CA ALA A 14 1.14 -0.21 2.86
C ALA A 14 0.84 0.61 4.12
N GLY A 15 -0.08 1.56 4.01
CA GLY A 15 -0.40 2.54 5.05
C GLY A 15 -0.55 3.94 4.46
N GLU A 16 -1.14 4.82 5.23
CA GLU A 16 -1.35 6.22 4.86
C GLU A 16 -0.02 7.00 4.84
N LEU A 17 0.04 8.04 4.01
CA LEU A 17 1.12 9.01 4.05
C LEU A 17 0.84 10.11 5.09
N PRO A 18 1.85 10.87 5.51
CA PRO A 18 1.67 11.94 6.51
C PRO A 18 0.67 13.03 6.10
N ASP A 19 0.42 13.21 4.79
CA ASP A 19 -0.51 14.18 4.20
C ASP A 19 -1.89 13.58 3.89
N ALA A 20 -2.18 12.35 4.31
CA ALA A 20 -3.44 11.67 3.97
C ALA A 20 -4.70 12.44 4.40
N GLU A 21 -4.63 13.24 5.47
CA GLU A 21 -5.72 14.14 5.87
C GLU A 21 -6.07 15.18 4.80
N GLU A 22 -5.07 15.70 4.07
CA GLU A 22 -5.27 16.71 3.01
C GLU A 22 -6.07 16.14 1.82
N TYR A 23 -5.99 14.82 1.62
CA TYR A 23 -6.65 14.09 0.54
C TYR A 23 -7.91 13.33 0.98
N GLY A 24 -8.25 13.37 2.28
CA GLY A 24 -9.38 12.63 2.83
C GLY A 24 -9.16 11.12 2.96
N ASP A 25 -7.90 10.67 2.91
CA ASP A 25 -7.50 9.25 2.95
C ASP A 25 -6.91 8.84 4.32
N ALA A 26 -7.20 9.62 5.37
CA ALA A 26 -6.77 9.33 6.73
C ALA A 26 -7.22 7.92 7.18
N GLY A 27 -6.29 7.13 7.69
CA GLY A 27 -6.46 5.73 8.08
C GLY A 27 -6.37 4.71 6.93
N SER A 28 -6.07 5.15 5.70
CA SER A 28 -5.94 4.22 4.57
C SER A 28 -4.79 3.22 4.76
N ASN A 29 -5.03 1.95 4.45
CA ASN A 29 -4.01 0.91 4.46
C ASN A 29 -4.45 -0.28 3.59
N THR A 30 -4.21 -0.20 2.27
CA THR A 30 -4.70 -1.21 1.32
C THR A 30 -4.24 -2.62 1.67
N LEU A 31 -2.92 -2.84 1.78
CA LEU A 31 -2.36 -4.16 2.06
C LEU A 31 -2.83 -4.70 3.42
N GLY A 32 -2.81 -3.87 4.47
CA GLY A 32 -3.25 -4.27 5.80
C GLY A 32 -4.75 -4.56 5.89
N ASN A 33 -5.59 -3.82 5.16
CA ASN A 33 -7.03 -4.05 5.12
C ASN A 33 -7.38 -5.34 4.37
N VAL A 34 -6.70 -5.61 3.24
CA VAL A 34 -6.85 -6.88 2.52
C VAL A 34 -6.41 -8.05 3.41
N ALA A 35 -5.23 -7.98 4.03
CA ALA A 35 -4.75 -9.03 4.92
C ALA A 35 -5.74 -9.32 6.06
N ARG A 36 -6.29 -8.27 6.68
CA ARG A 36 -7.34 -8.42 7.70
C ARG A 36 -8.60 -9.08 7.15
N ALA A 37 -9.03 -8.70 5.96
CA ALA A 37 -10.24 -9.25 5.34
C ALA A 37 -10.10 -10.74 4.96
N VAL A 38 -8.90 -11.18 4.57
CA VAL A 38 -8.65 -12.56 4.13
C VAL A 38 -8.05 -13.47 5.22
N GLY A 39 -7.83 -12.95 6.43
CA GLY A 39 -7.35 -13.73 7.57
C GLY A 39 -5.83 -13.83 7.72
N GLY A 40 -5.06 -12.99 7.04
CA GLY A 40 -3.61 -12.93 7.14
C GLY A 40 -2.95 -12.42 5.86
N LEU A 41 -1.62 -12.32 5.90
CA LEU A 41 -0.77 -12.22 4.72
C LEU A 41 -0.01 -13.54 4.53
#